data_AF-A0A2A7MGK6-F1
#
_entry.id   AF-A0A2A7MGK6-F1
#
_cell.length_a   1.000
_cell.length_b   1.000
_cell.length_c   1.000
_cell.angle_alpha   90.00
_cell.angle_beta   90.00
_cell.angle_gamma   90.00
#
_symmetry.space_group_name_H-M   'P 1'
#
loop_
_entity.id
_entity.type
_entity.pdbx_description
1 polymer ?
#
loop_
_entity_poly.entity_id
_entity_poly.type
_entity_poly.pdbx_seq_one_letter_code
_entity_poly.pdbx_strand_id
1 'polypeptide(L)'
;MIEKNKNLKESVITVENRKFIFASLFLLANKLQTVGDRWDETITFKQWLLLIMIIQFKESYPTLTETAELIGTSRQNIKQLVLKL
;
A
#
# COMPACT_ATOMS: atom_id res chain seq x y z
N MET A 1 21.11 20.83 41.50
CA MET A 1 21.06 21.40 40.14
C MET A 1 21.45 20.32 39.10
N ILE A 2 21.11 19.03 39.23
CA ILE A 2 19.80 18.36 39.10
C ILE A 2 18.95 18.90 37.93
N GLU A 3 18.70 18.01 36.94
CA GLU A 3 17.53 17.98 36.03
C GLU A 3 17.40 18.90 34.79
N LYS A 4 18.46 19.14 34.02
CA LYS A 4 18.28 19.60 32.61
C LYS A 4 18.88 18.69 31.53
N ASN A 5 19.24 17.44 31.88
CA ASN A 5 19.83 16.45 30.98
C ASN A 5 18.86 15.34 30.51
N LYS A 6 17.54 15.55 30.50
CA LYS A 6 16.58 14.47 30.15
C LYS A 6 15.57 14.78 29.04
N ASN A 7 15.48 16.01 28.55
CA ASN A 7 14.41 16.44 27.63
C ASN A 7 14.91 17.04 26.30
N LEU A 8 15.77 16.33 25.55
CA LEU A 8 15.99 16.63 24.11
C LEU A 8 16.58 15.45 23.32
N LYS A 9 16.25 14.21 23.71
CA LYS A 9 16.23 13.11 22.73
C LYS A 9 14.95 13.23 21.91
N GLU A 10 14.86 14.29 21.11
CA GLU A 10 13.97 14.27 19.95
C GLU A 10 14.32 13.02 19.15
N SER A 11 13.31 12.27 18.73
CA SER A 11 13.47 11.10 17.88
C SER A 11 13.97 11.56 16.49
N VAL A 12 15.25 11.87 16.37
CA VAL A 12 15.85 12.26 15.09
C VAL A 12 15.85 11.03 14.20
N ILE A 13 14.87 10.96 13.31
CA ILE A 13 14.85 9.96 12.24
C ILE A 13 16.03 10.32 11.33
N THR A 14 17.12 9.55 11.40
CA THR A 14 18.27 9.71 10.51
C THR A 14 17.90 9.36 9.07
N VAL A 15 18.73 9.76 8.10
CA VAL A 15 18.54 9.37 6.69
C VAL A 15 18.52 7.85 6.56
N GLU A 16 19.37 7.16 7.32
CA GLU A 16 19.47 5.70 7.39
C GLU A 16 18.19 5.08 7.93
N ASN A 17 17.60 5.66 8.98
CA ASN A 17 16.33 5.21 9.55
C ASN A 17 15.18 5.36 8.53
N ARG A 18 15.13 6.47 7.78
CA ARG A 18 14.13 6.65 6.71
C ARG A 18 14.29 5.60 5.62
N LYS A 19 15.52 5.40 5.12
CA LYS A 19 15.82 4.38 4.10
C LYS A 19 15.41 2.99 4.56
N PHE A 20 15.69 2.64 5.82
CA PHE A 20 15.31 1.36 6.40
C PHE A 20 13.79 1.17 6.44
N ILE A 21 13.03 2.19 6.85
CA ILE A 21 11.57 2.15 6.86
C ILE A 21 11.02 1.95 5.45
N PHE A 22 11.49 2.74 4.47
CA PHE A 22 11.06 2.59 3.07
C PHE A 22 11.38 1.19 2.54
N ALA A 23 12.61 0.70 2.71
CA ALA A 23 13.00 -0.63 2.26
C ALA A 23 12.16 -1.72 2.93
N SER A 24 11.86 -1.59 4.22
CA SER A 24 11.03 -2.53 4.97
C SER A 24 9.59 -2.55 4.46
N LEU A 25 8.99 -1.39 4.16
CA LEU A 25 7.64 -1.29 3.58
C LEU A 25 7.59 -1.95 2.19
N PHE A 26 8.56 -1.64 1.32
CA PHE A 26 8.63 -2.26 -0.01
C PHE A 26 8.81 -3.78 0.08
N LEU A 27 9.70 -4.26 0.96
CA LEU A 27 9.92 -5.69 1.16
C LEU A 27 8.65 -6.38 1.68
N LEU A 28 7.95 -5.76 2.63
CA LEU A 28 6.71 -6.28 3.18
C LEU A 28 5.62 -6.35 2.11
N ALA A 29 5.42 -5.28 1.34
CA ALA A 29 4.44 -5.24 0.25
C ALA A 29 4.73 -6.33 -0.80
N ASN A 30 6.00 -6.49 -1.20
CA ASN A 30 6.40 -7.53 -2.15
C ASN A 30 6.17 -8.94 -1.61
N LYS A 31 6.50 -9.20 -0.34
CA LYS A 31 6.26 -10.50 0.30
C LYS A 31 4.76 -10.81 0.40
N LEU A 32 3.95 -9.82 0.79
CA LEU A 32 2.50 -9.98 0.88
C LEU A 32 1.91 -10.29 -0.49
N GLN A 33 2.30 -9.55 -1.53
CA GLN A 33 1.91 -9.81 -2.91
C GLN A 33 2.29 -11.24 -3.35
N THR A 34 3.54 -11.66 -3.10
CA THR A 34 4.04 -13.00 -3.49
C THR A 34 3.28 -14.13 -2.79
N VAL A 35 2.90 -13.95 -1.52
CA VAL A 35 2.10 -14.93 -0.80
C VAL A 35 0.66 -14.91 -1.31
N GLY A 36 0.07 -13.73 -1.48
CA GLY A 36 -1.30 -13.57 -1.95
C GLY A 36 -1.51 -14.09 -3.37
N ASP A 37 -0.55 -13.90 -4.29
CA ASP A 37 -0.63 -14.40 -5.66
C ASP A 37 -0.57 -15.93 -5.74
N ARG A 38 -0.20 -16.63 -4.65
CA ARG A 38 -0.26 -18.09 -4.56
C ARG A 38 -1.54 -18.61 -3.92
N TRP A 39 -2.36 -17.72 -3.37
CA TRP A 39 -3.57 -18.11 -2.65
C TRP A 39 -4.71 -18.50 -3.60
N ASP A 40 -4.79 -17.87 -4.76
CA ASP A 40 -5.82 -18.10 -5.76
C ASP A 40 -5.18 -18.20 -7.15
N GLU A 41 -5.52 -19.23 -7.92
CA GLU A 41 -4.95 -19.47 -9.25
C GLU A 41 -5.68 -18.70 -10.37
N THR A 42 -6.86 -18.13 -10.07
CA THR A 42 -7.75 -17.47 -11.04
C THR A 42 -7.52 -15.97 -11.10
N ILE A 43 -7.21 -15.34 -9.96
CA ILE A 43 -6.95 -13.91 -9.86
C ILE A 43 -5.68 -13.62 -9.08
N THR A 44 -4.93 -12.61 -9.54
CA THR A 44 -3.80 -12.07 -8.78
C THR A 44 -4.31 -11.37 -7.51
N PHE A 45 -3.47 -11.27 -6.49
CA PHE A 45 -3.78 -10.57 -5.25
C PHE A 45 -4.02 -9.06 -5.48
N LYS A 46 -3.47 -8.47 -6.56
CA LYS A 46 -3.80 -7.10 -6.96
C LYS A 46 -5.21 -6.97 -7.52
N GLN A 47 -5.64 -7.95 -8.32
CA GLN A 47 -7.01 -8.02 -8.82
C GLN A 47 -8.00 -8.25 -7.68
N TRP A 48 -7.66 -9.12 -6.73
CA TRP A 48 -8.44 -9.28 -5.51
C TRP A 48 -8.54 -7.99 -4.69
N LEU A 49 -7.42 -7.30 -4.44
CA LEU A 49 -7.42 -6.01 -3.74
C LEU A 49 -8.29 -4.98 -4.47
N LEU A 50 -8.21 -4.91 -5.79
CA LEU A 50 -9.05 -4.04 -6.61
C LEU A 50 -10.55 -4.32 -6.38
N LEU A 51 -10.97 -5.60 -6.37
CA LEU A 51 -12.36 -5.97 -6.11
C LEU A 51 -12.81 -5.53 -4.72
N ILE A 52 -12.00 -5.77 -3.69
CA ILE A 52 -12.29 -5.31 -2.32
C ILE A 52 -12.49 -3.80 -2.26
N MET A 53 -11.59 -3.05 -2.91
CA MET A 53 -11.66 -1.59 -2.93
C MET A 53 -12.91 -1.08 -3.65
N ILE A 54 -13.34 -1.72 -4.75
CA ILE A 54 -14.55 -1.32 -5.48
C ILE A 54 -15.82 -1.65 -4.67
N ILE A 55 -15.91 -2.87 -4.13
CA ILE A 55 -17.11 -3.37 -3.43
C ILE A 55 -17.40 -2.58 -2.14
N GLN A 56 -16.37 -2.01 -1.51
CA GLN A 56 -16.54 -1.18 -0.31
C GLN A 56 -17.46 0.04 -0.53
N PHE A 57 -17.59 0.54 -1.76
CA PHE A 57 -18.38 1.74 -2.08
C PHE A 57 -19.87 1.49 -2.34
N LYS A 58 -20.32 0.22 -2.27
CA LYS A 58 -21.74 -0.22 -2.33
C LYS A 58 -22.57 0.48 -3.41
N GLU A 59 -23.22 1.59 -3.06
CA GLU A 59 -24.23 2.28 -3.89
C GLU A 59 -23.62 3.23 -4.94
N SER A 60 -22.35 3.62 -4.80
CA SER A 60 -21.67 4.52 -5.73
C SER A 60 -20.27 4.01 -6.04
N TYR A 61 -20.16 3.06 -6.97
CA TYR A 61 -18.87 2.51 -7.37
C TYR A 61 -17.91 3.61 -7.85
N PRO A 62 -16.64 3.57 -7.44
CA PRO A 62 -15.66 4.56 -7.83
C PRO A 62 -15.38 4.45 -9.33
N THR A 63 -15.11 5.59 -9.97
CA THR A 63 -14.55 5.64 -11.31
C THR A 63 -13.14 5.03 -11.33
N LEU A 64 -12.61 4.74 -12.53
CA LEU A 64 -11.23 4.27 -12.68
C LEU A 64 -10.20 5.26 -12.11
N THR A 65 -10.51 6.56 -12.13
CA THR A 65 -9.63 7.61 -11.60
C THR A 65 -9.64 7.60 -10.08
N GLU A 66 -10.82 7.58 -9.46
CA GLU A 66 -10.94 7.52 -7.99
C GLU A 66 -10.33 6.23 -7.45
N THR A 67 -10.56 5.10 -8.13
CA THR A 67 -9.95 3.81 -7.76
C THR A 67 -8.41 3.87 -7.83
N ALA A 68 -7.86 4.55 -8.83
CA ALA A 68 -6.43 4.72 -8.99
C ALA A 68 -5.82 5.57 -7.86
N GLU A 69 -6.51 6.64 -7.46
CA GLU A 69 -6.12 7.48 -6.31
C GLU A 69 -6.17 6.69 -5.01
N LEU A 70 -7.23 5.91 -4.78
CA LEU A 70 -7.41 5.09 -3.58
C LEU A 70 -6.34 4.00 -3.44
N ILE A 71 -5.98 3.33 -4.54
CA ILE A 71 -4.97 2.27 -4.55
C ILE A 71 -3.54 2.85 -4.60
N GLY A 72 -3.38 4.10 -5.00
CA GLY A 72 -2.07 4.74 -5.15
C GLY A 72 -1.32 4.29 -6.40
N THR A 73 -2.02 4.16 -7.53
CA THR A 73 -1.46 3.74 -8.83
C THR A 73 -2.00 4.60 -9.97
N SER A 74 -1.48 4.44 -11.19
CA SER A 74 -2.04 5.14 -12.35
C SER A 74 -3.41 4.59 -12.76
N ARG A 75 -4.25 5.45 -13.34
CA ARG A 75 -5.52 5.08 -13.99
C ARG A 75 -5.33 3.99 -15.05
N GLN A 76 -4.23 4.04 -15.80
CA GLN A 76 -3.92 3.03 -16.81
C GLN A 76 -3.65 1.65 -16.18
N ASN A 77 -2.98 1.59 -15.03
CA ASN A 77 -2.78 0.33 -14.31
C ASN A 77 -4.11 -0.26 -13.83
N ILE A 78 -4.99 0.56 -13.26
CA ILE A 78 -6.35 0.11 -12.88
C ILE A 78 -7.12 -0.40 -14.08
N LYS A 79 -7.11 0.33 -15.21
CA LYS A 79 -7.76 -0.12 -16.44
C LYS A 79 -7.25 -1.50 -16.89
N GLN A 80 -5.95 -1.73 -16.84
CA GLN A 80 -5.36 -3.03 -17.20
C GLN A 80 -5.76 -4.15 -16.23
N LEU A 81 -5.84 -3.87 -14.94
CA LEU A 81 -6.32 -4.84 -13.96
C LEU A 81 -7.78 -5.20 -14.20
N VAL A 82 -8.65 -4.20 -14.42
CA VAL A 82 -10.08 -4.40 -14.71
C VAL A 82 -10.30 -5.19 -15.99
N LEU A 83 -9.53 -4.93 -17.05
CA LEU A 83 -9.64 -5.66 -18.32
C LEU A 83 -9.20 -7.13 -18.23
N LYS A 84 -8.51 -7.51 -17.15
CA LYS A 84 -8.01 -8.87 -16.89
C LYS A 84 -8.78 -9.58 -15.79
N LEU A 85 -9.78 -8.92 -15.18
CA LEU A 85 -10.79 -9.56 -14.33
C LEU A 85 -11.75 -10.35 -15.21
#